data_AF-A0A3B0YBM6-F1
#
_entry.id   AF-A0A3B0YBM6-F1
#
_cell.length_a   1.000
_cell.length_b   1.000
_cell.length_c   1.000
_cell.angle_alpha   90.00
_cell.angle_beta   90.00
_cell.angle_gamma   90.00
#
_symmetry.space_group_name_H-M   'P 1'
#
loop_
_entity.id
_entity.type
_entity.pdbx_description
1 polymer ?
#
loop_
_entity_poly.entity_id
_entity_poly.type
_entity_poly.pdbx_seq_one_letter_code
_entity_poly.pdbx_strand_id
1 'polypeptide(L)'
;MSRKRVYYVWVPLVIALVAVAAGFFYVDWSKSGPGAGLYSRQWIPDAMFAYWNPDDFYQSTDAVAGEFEGKQCVACHEAVTPGIVNDWKASRHSNPTSGKAVVYCSACHGNNHQALHLPTPDVCGTCHVTQHVQFEDEKRYGFPSHALAMERALDAKHFVDKPKAEVTACLQCHSVATKCDSCHTRHRFSAAEARRPEACITCHSGPPHPDGETYFASAHGQLYQDEGKQWDWSKPLSKGNYKGPTCAYCHMGNGKHQVADKSMWKFG
;
A
#
# COMPACT_ATOMS: atom_id res chain seq x y z
N MET A 1 -32.07 -2.93 53.71
CA MET A 1 -31.46 -1.82 52.95
C MET A 1 -30.46 -2.30 51.88
N SER A 2 -30.86 -3.13 50.89
CA SER A 2 -29.88 -3.69 49.91
C SER A 2 -30.29 -3.55 48.42
N ARG A 3 -31.58 -3.51 48.08
CA ARG A 3 -32.02 -3.45 46.66
C ARG A 3 -31.71 -2.14 45.94
N LYS A 4 -31.76 -0.97 46.61
CA LYS A 4 -31.55 0.34 45.93
C LYS A 4 -30.13 0.53 45.40
N ARG A 5 -29.08 0.10 46.12
CA ARG A 5 -27.68 0.21 45.67
C ARG A 5 -27.37 -0.59 44.41
N VAL A 6 -28.05 -1.73 44.22
CA VAL A 6 -27.89 -2.60 43.05
C VAL A 6 -28.39 -1.88 41.79
N TYR A 7 -29.55 -1.21 41.84
CA TYR A 7 -30.07 -0.43 40.71
C TYR A 7 -29.18 0.75 40.29
N TYR A 8 -28.52 1.43 41.24
CA TYR A 8 -27.63 2.56 40.92
C TYR A 8 -26.36 2.16 40.16
N VAL A 9 -25.96 0.88 40.17
CA VAL A 9 -24.78 0.39 39.44
C VAL A 9 -25.19 -0.21 38.09
N TRP A 10 -26.29 -0.95 38.02
CA TRP A 10 -26.72 -1.59 36.77
C TRP A 10 -27.25 -0.61 35.73
N VAL A 11 -27.96 0.44 36.15
CA VAL A 11 -28.47 1.45 35.21
C VAL A 11 -27.34 2.15 34.43
N PRO A 12 -26.31 2.73 35.06
CA PRO A 12 -25.21 3.34 34.32
C PRO A 12 -24.39 2.32 33.51
N LEU A 13 -24.24 1.08 33.98
CA LEU A 13 -23.58 0.02 33.20
C LEU A 13 -24.35 -0.37 31.95
N VAL A 14 -25.68 -0.52 32.04
CA VAL A 14 -26.53 -0.79 30.87
C VAL A 14 -26.51 0.39 29.90
N ILE A 15 -26.60 1.63 30.40
CA ILE A 15 -26.48 2.83 29.57
C ILE A 15 -25.12 2.85 28.85
N ALA A 16 -24.02 2.55 29.56
CA ALA A 16 -22.69 2.51 28.96
C ALA A 16 -22.59 1.42 27.89
N LEU A 17 -23.09 0.21 28.15
CA LEU A 17 -23.10 -0.89 27.17
C LEU A 17 -23.91 -0.53 25.92
N VAL A 18 -25.10 0.04 26.09
CA VAL A 18 -25.95 0.49 24.98
C VAL A 18 -25.26 1.63 24.21
N ALA A 19 -24.66 2.59 24.89
CA ALA A 19 -23.95 3.71 24.25
C ALA A 19 -22.73 3.23 23.45
N VAL A 20 -21.96 2.28 23.99
CA VAL A 20 -20.83 1.67 23.29
C VAL A 20 -21.30 0.91 22.04
N ALA A 21 -22.33 0.07 22.17
CA ALA A 21 -22.90 -0.66 21.04
C ALA A 21 -23.46 0.30 19.97
N ALA A 22 -24.18 1.35 20.38
CA ALA A 22 -24.69 2.38 19.49
C ALA A 22 -23.56 3.16 18.81
N GLY A 23 -22.46 3.41 19.52
CA GLY A 23 -21.26 4.04 18.97
C GLY A 23 -20.60 3.19 17.88
N PHE A 24 -20.39 1.90 18.13
CA PHE A 24 -19.88 0.98 17.11
C PHE A 24 -20.80 0.88 15.90
N PHE A 25 -22.10 0.75 16.13
CA PHE A 25 -23.09 0.77 15.05
C PHE A 25 -23.04 2.08 14.25
N TYR A 26 -22.92 3.22 14.91
CA TYR A 26 -22.83 4.51 14.22
C TYR A 26 -21.58 4.61 13.34
N VAL A 27 -20.43 4.12 13.82
CA VAL A 27 -19.18 4.11 13.02
C VAL A 27 -19.31 3.19 11.82
N ASP A 28 -19.82 1.97 12.00
CA ASP A 28 -20.04 1.01 10.91
C ASP A 28 -21.05 1.54 9.89
N TRP A 29 -22.15 2.11 10.38
CA TRP A 29 -23.12 2.81 9.54
C TRP A 29 -22.48 3.96 8.77
N SER A 30 -21.63 4.77 9.40
CA SER A 30 -20.97 5.91 8.74
C SER A 30 -19.95 5.48 7.67
N LYS A 31 -19.36 4.28 7.80
CA LYS A 31 -18.38 3.70 6.86
C LYS A 31 -19.00 2.86 5.73
N SER A 32 -20.30 2.55 5.79
CA SER A 32 -21.01 1.70 4.82
C SER A 32 -21.76 2.47 3.72
N GLY A 33 -21.27 3.67 3.38
CA GLY A 33 -21.74 4.46 2.25
C GLY A 33 -21.10 4.06 0.91
N PRO A 34 -21.45 4.76 -0.17
CA PRO A 34 -20.87 4.53 -1.50
C PRO A 34 -19.43 5.05 -1.67
N GLY A 35 -18.97 5.95 -0.82
CA GLY A 35 -17.56 6.34 -0.69
C GLY A 35 -16.81 5.39 0.26
N ALA A 36 -15.72 5.87 0.85
CA ALA A 36 -14.95 5.14 1.86
C ALA A 36 -14.56 6.03 3.05
N GLY A 37 -14.04 5.40 4.10
CA GLY A 37 -13.66 6.06 5.36
C GLY A 37 -14.86 6.58 6.17
N LEU A 38 -14.57 7.33 7.23
CA LEU A 38 -15.55 7.85 8.18
C LEU A 38 -16.69 8.63 7.52
N TYR A 39 -16.43 9.28 6.39
CA TYR A 39 -17.39 10.11 5.67
C TYR A 39 -17.97 9.44 4.41
N SER A 40 -17.89 8.11 4.28
CA SER A 40 -18.28 7.36 3.08
C SER A 40 -19.67 7.70 2.51
N ARG A 41 -20.61 8.16 3.34
CA ARG A 41 -21.96 8.55 2.92
C ARG A 41 -22.08 9.94 2.32
N GLN A 42 -21.03 10.77 2.42
CA GLN A 42 -21.05 12.18 2.04
C GLN A 42 -20.31 12.46 0.73
N TRP A 43 -19.70 11.45 0.13
CA TRP A 43 -18.97 11.55 -1.14
C TRP A 43 -19.03 10.24 -1.90
N ILE A 44 -18.65 10.27 -3.18
CA ILE A 44 -18.60 9.10 -4.07
C ILE A 44 -17.27 9.08 -4.82
N PRO A 45 -16.69 7.90 -5.11
CA PRO A 45 -15.42 7.78 -5.82
C PRO A 45 -15.53 8.28 -7.27
N ASP A 46 -14.40 8.69 -7.83
CA ASP A 46 -14.23 8.75 -9.29
C ASP A 46 -13.64 7.42 -9.79
N ALA A 47 -13.78 7.14 -11.08
CA ALA A 47 -13.32 5.89 -11.69
C ALA A 47 -11.84 5.56 -11.39
N MET A 48 -10.99 6.59 -11.28
CA MET A 48 -9.56 6.42 -10.96
C MET A 48 -9.32 5.81 -9.56
N PHE A 49 -10.24 5.97 -8.62
CA PHE A 49 -10.09 5.49 -7.24
C PHE A 49 -10.03 3.97 -7.18
N ALA A 50 -10.64 3.28 -8.14
CA ALA A 50 -10.56 1.84 -8.33
C ALA A 50 -9.12 1.32 -8.40
N TYR A 51 -8.17 2.12 -8.90
CA TYR A 51 -6.77 1.71 -9.02
C TYR A 51 -5.92 2.07 -7.79
N TRP A 52 -6.42 2.94 -6.92
CA TRP A 52 -5.75 3.36 -5.69
C TRP A 52 -6.28 2.67 -4.45
N ASN A 53 -7.54 2.25 -4.44
CA ASN A 53 -8.17 1.52 -3.35
C ASN A 53 -9.10 0.44 -3.91
N PRO A 54 -8.53 -0.65 -4.47
CA PRO A 54 -9.28 -1.63 -5.25
C PRO A 54 -10.29 -2.43 -4.44
N ASP A 55 -10.05 -2.69 -3.15
CA ASP A 55 -10.97 -3.46 -2.30
C ASP A 55 -12.36 -2.81 -2.20
N ASP A 56 -12.41 -1.48 -2.19
CA ASP A 56 -13.67 -0.75 -2.07
C ASP A 56 -14.30 -0.41 -3.43
N PHE A 57 -13.48 -0.21 -4.47
CA PHE A 57 -13.92 0.49 -5.68
C PHE A 57 -13.65 -0.22 -7.01
N TYR A 58 -12.81 -1.26 -7.04
CA TYR A 58 -12.48 -1.90 -8.31
C TYR A 58 -13.61 -2.79 -8.81
N GLN A 59 -13.93 -2.63 -10.10
CA GLN A 59 -14.82 -3.50 -10.84
C GLN A 59 -14.13 -3.94 -12.12
N SER A 60 -14.27 -5.22 -12.44
CA SER A 60 -13.70 -5.78 -13.66
C SER A 60 -14.42 -5.27 -14.91
N THR A 61 -13.83 -5.51 -16.08
CA THR A 61 -14.40 -5.10 -17.37
C THR A 61 -15.05 -6.27 -18.08
N ASP A 62 -16.23 -6.07 -18.68
CA ASP A 62 -16.87 -7.06 -19.55
C ASP A 62 -16.38 -7.02 -21.01
N ALA A 63 -15.22 -6.40 -21.27
CA ALA A 63 -14.72 -6.19 -22.62
C ALA A 63 -14.31 -7.51 -23.33
N VAL A 64 -13.86 -8.50 -22.56
CA VAL A 64 -13.48 -9.83 -23.06
C VAL A 64 -14.10 -10.87 -22.13
N ALA A 65 -14.80 -11.84 -22.71
CA ALA A 65 -15.44 -12.92 -21.97
C ALA A 65 -14.58 -14.20 -21.99
N GLY A 66 -14.53 -14.89 -20.86
CA GLY A 66 -13.93 -16.22 -20.75
C GLY A 66 -12.82 -16.34 -19.69
N GLU A 67 -12.42 -17.59 -19.47
CA GLU A 67 -11.29 -17.96 -18.63
C GLU A 67 -10.05 -18.25 -19.48
N PHE A 68 -8.90 -17.74 -19.04
CA PHE A 68 -7.65 -17.83 -19.78
C PHE A 68 -6.51 -18.32 -18.89
N GLU A 69 -5.73 -19.26 -19.42
CA GLU A 69 -4.48 -19.72 -18.81
C GLU A 69 -3.40 -18.64 -18.88
N GLY A 70 -2.43 -18.70 -17.96
CA GLY A 70 -1.39 -17.67 -17.83
C GLY A 70 -0.62 -17.39 -19.12
N LYS A 71 -0.35 -18.42 -19.95
CA LYS A 71 0.30 -18.26 -21.25
C LYS A 71 -0.57 -17.54 -22.27
N GLN A 72 -1.89 -17.73 -22.22
CA GLN A 72 -2.84 -17.05 -23.10
C GLN A 72 -2.95 -15.57 -22.74
N CYS A 73 -2.90 -15.23 -21.45
CA CYS A 73 -2.81 -13.84 -20.99
C CYS A 73 -1.61 -13.16 -21.65
N VAL A 74 -0.41 -13.78 -21.55
CA VAL A 74 0.82 -13.23 -22.13
C VAL A 74 0.68 -13.08 -23.65
N ALA A 75 0.26 -14.12 -24.37
CA ALA A 75 0.15 -14.10 -25.82
C ALA A 75 -0.76 -12.98 -26.35
N CYS A 76 -1.88 -12.71 -25.69
CA CYS A 76 -2.78 -11.62 -26.07
C CYS A 76 -2.20 -10.25 -25.67
N HIS A 77 -1.74 -10.12 -24.42
CA HIS A 77 -1.25 -8.84 -23.90
C HIS A 77 0.09 -8.39 -24.49
N GLU A 78 0.83 -9.27 -25.18
CA GLU A 78 1.97 -8.86 -26.01
C GLU A 78 1.55 -7.85 -27.09
N ALA A 79 0.35 -7.98 -27.63
CA ALA A 79 -0.19 -7.05 -28.62
C ALA A 79 -0.96 -5.89 -27.97
N VAL A 80 -1.75 -6.16 -26.92
CA VAL A 80 -2.66 -5.17 -26.31
C VAL A 80 -1.92 -4.23 -25.35
N THR A 81 -1.01 -4.76 -24.52
CA THR A 81 -0.26 -4.00 -23.52
C THR A 81 1.23 -4.41 -23.51
N PRO A 82 1.97 -4.18 -24.60
CA PRO A 82 3.33 -4.71 -24.78
C PRO A 82 4.29 -4.29 -23.65
N GLY A 83 4.16 -3.07 -23.13
CA GLY A 83 4.99 -2.57 -22.02
C GLY A 83 4.86 -3.42 -20.75
N ILE A 84 3.63 -3.81 -20.39
CA ILE A 84 3.35 -4.64 -19.22
C ILE A 84 3.99 -6.02 -19.39
N VAL A 85 3.84 -6.63 -20.56
CA VAL A 85 4.42 -7.95 -20.82
C VAL A 85 5.95 -7.88 -20.85
N ASN A 86 6.54 -6.83 -21.42
CA ASN A 86 7.99 -6.65 -21.43
C ASN A 86 8.57 -6.51 -20.01
N ASP A 87 7.91 -5.74 -19.16
CA ASP A 87 8.30 -5.61 -17.75
C ASP A 87 8.17 -6.94 -17.00
N TRP A 88 7.06 -7.66 -17.18
CA TRP A 88 6.87 -8.99 -16.61
C TRP A 88 7.96 -9.95 -17.10
N LYS A 89 8.26 -10.00 -18.40
CA LYS A 89 9.34 -10.82 -18.98
C LYS A 89 10.71 -10.51 -18.37
N ALA A 90 10.96 -9.25 -18.03
CA ALA A 90 12.20 -8.79 -17.37
C ALA A 90 12.21 -8.97 -15.83
N SER A 91 11.12 -9.45 -15.24
CA SER A 91 10.97 -9.63 -13.80
C SER A 91 11.51 -10.98 -13.29
N ARG A 92 11.57 -11.13 -11.97
CA ARG A 92 11.80 -12.44 -11.33
C ARG A 92 10.56 -13.31 -11.28
N HIS A 93 9.37 -12.78 -11.59
CA HIS A 93 8.13 -13.55 -11.66
C HIS A 93 8.05 -14.38 -12.95
N SER A 94 8.54 -13.86 -14.08
CA SER A 94 8.65 -14.63 -15.34
C SER A 94 9.80 -15.64 -15.33
N ASN A 95 10.87 -15.34 -14.60
CA ASN A 95 12.09 -16.14 -14.53
C ASN A 95 12.58 -16.29 -13.07
N PRO A 96 11.86 -17.08 -12.27
CA PRO A 96 12.18 -17.26 -10.86
C PRO A 96 13.45 -18.08 -10.66
N THR A 97 14.20 -17.75 -9.61
CA THR A 97 15.35 -18.55 -9.19
C THR A 97 14.92 -19.78 -8.40
N SER A 98 15.77 -20.80 -8.34
CA SER A 98 15.63 -21.94 -7.42
C SER A 98 14.44 -22.87 -7.74
N GLY A 99 14.12 -23.06 -9.01
CA GLY A 99 13.16 -24.09 -9.46
C GLY A 99 11.70 -23.80 -9.13
N LYS A 100 11.36 -22.58 -8.72
CA LYS A 100 9.96 -22.17 -8.53
C LYS A 100 9.24 -22.07 -9.87
N ALA A 101 7.92 -22.26 -9.86
CA ALA A 101 7.09 -22.07 -11.03
C ALA A 101 7.02 -20.59 -11.43
N VAL A 102 6.89 -20.35 -12.74
CA VAL A 102 6.64 -19.02 -13.30
C VAL A 102 5.33 -18.47 -12.73
N VAL A 103 5.36 -17.22 -12.27
CA VAL A 103 4.18 -16.50 -11.79
C VAL A 103 3.59 -15.73 -12.97
N TYR A 104 2.53 -16.28 -13.56
CA TYR A 104 1.81 -15.65 -14.68
C TYR A 104 0.83 -14.58 -14.19
N CYS A 105 0.31 -13.78 -15.13
CA CYS A 105 -0.68 -12.73 -14.88
C CYS A 105 -1.87 -13.23 -14.04
N SER A 106 -2.38 -14.43 -14.37
CA SER A 106 -3.56 -15.01 -13.70
C SER A 106 -3.33 -15.35 -12.23
N ALA A 107 -2.07 -15.57 -11.81
CA ALA A 107 -1.75 -15.81 -10.40
C ALA A 107 -1.90 -14.54 -9.53
N CYS A 108 -1.89 -13.35 -10.15
CA CYS A 108 -2.07 -12.08 -9.44
C CYS A 108 -3.42 -11.43 -9.71
N HIS A 109 -4.00 -11.63 -10.90
CA HIS A 109 -5.21 -10.92 -11.34
C HIS A 109 -6.46 -11.81 -11.48
N GLY A 110 -6.31 -13.13 -11.38
CA GLY A 110 -7.35 -14.11 -11.72
C GLY A 110 -7.30 -14.55 -13.20
N ASN A 111 -7.99 -15.65 -13.50
CA ASN A 111 -8.04 -16.24 -14.85
C ASN A 111 -9.33 -15.89 -15.62
N ASN A 112 -10.41 -15.52 -14.94
CA ASN A 112 -11.66 -15.10 -15.57
C ASN A 112 -11.59 -13.60 -15.93
N HIS A 113 -11.59 -13.28 -17.22
CA HIS A 113 -11.41 -11.91 -17.69
C HIS A 113 -12.57 -10.97 -17.30
N GLN A 114 -13.76 -11.51 -17.00
CA GLN A 114 -14.92 -10.74 -16.52
C GLN A 114 -14.92 -10.57 -14.99
N ALA A 115 -14.01 -11.25 -14.30
CA ALA A 115 -13.88 -11.22 -12.85
C ALA A 115 -12.41 -11.04 -12.42
N LEU A 116 -11.63 -10.31 -13.23
CA LEU A 116 -10.27 -9.92 -12.85
C LEU A 116 -10.34 -9.01 -11.62
N HIS A 117 -9.26 -8.99 -10.86
CA HIS A 117 -9.07 -8.06 -9.75
C HIS A 117 -7.70 -7.37 -9.84
N LEU A 118 -7.55 -6.27 -9.09
CA LEU A 118 -6.23 -5.68 -8.86
C LEU A 118 -5.57 -6.36 -7.65
N PRO A 119 -4.25 -6.66 -7.69
CA PRO A 119 -3.59 -7.35 -6.60
C PRO A 119 -3.39 -6.41 -5.40
N THR A 120 -3.93 -6.79 -4.25
CA THR A 120 -3.72 -6.13 -2.96
C THR A 120 -2.59 -6.82 -2.18
N PRO A 121 -2.13 -6.26 -1.03
CA PRO A 121 -1.10 -6.89 -0.23
C PRO A 121 -1.41 -8.33 0.17
N ASP A 122 -2.68 -8.70 0.32
CA ASP A 122 -3.12 -10.06 0.63
C ASP A 122 -2.78 -11.05 -0.48
N VAL A 123 -2.98 -10.65 -1.75
CA VAL A 123 -2.62 -11.46 -2.92
C VAL A 123 -1.11 -11.69 -2.95
N CYS A 124 -0.32 -10.64 -2.71
CA CYS A 124 1.13 -10.76 -2.59
C CYS A 124 1.54 -11.65 -1.41
N GLY A 125 0.83 -11.55 -0.29
CA GLY A 125 1.04 -12.28 0.95
C GLY A 125 0.89 -13.80 0.83
N THR A 126 0.16 -14.29 -0.17
CA THR A 126 0.07 -15.74 -0.47
C THR A 126 1.43 -16.39 -0.75
N CYS A 127 2.38 -15.62 -1.31
CA CYS A 127 3.73 -16.07 -1.62
C CYS A 127 4.81 -15.35 -0.78
N HIS A 128 4.57 -14.08 -0.45
CA HIS A 128 5.49 -13.20 0.29
C HIS A 128 5.07 -13.00 1.74
N VAL A 129 4.75 -14.11 2.42
CA VAL A 129 4.21 -14.13 3.79
C VAL A 129 5.05 -13.27 4.74
N THR A 130 6.38 -13.40 4.70
CA THR A 130 7.27 -12.66 5.60
C THR A 130 7.17 -11.15 5.39
N GLN A 131 7.22 -10.67 4.15
CA GLN A 131 7.13 -9.25 3.83
C GLN A 131 5.75 -8.70 4.18
N HIS A 132 4.69 -9.44 3.85
CA HIS A 132 3.32 -9.05 4.15
C HIS A 132 3.08 -8.94 5.67
N VAL A 133 3.51 -9.93 6.46
CA VAL A 133 3.40 -9.88 7.93
C VAL A 133 4.18 -8.70 8.50
N GLN A 134 5.38 -8.41 7.98
CA GLN A 134 6.16 -7.24 8.42
C GLN A 134 5.51 -5.91 8.06
N PHE A 135 4.89 -5.81 6.89
CA PHE A 135 4.14 -4.63 6.48
C PHE A 135 2.95 -4.39 7.40
N GLU A 136 2.13 -5.41 7.63
CA GLU A 136 0.98 -5.36 8.54
C GLU A 136 1.38 -5.07 9.99
N ASP A 137 2.55 -5.53 10.42
CA ASP A 137 3.13 -5.26 11.74
C ASP A 137 3.29 -3.77 12.04
N GLU A 138 3.40 -2.91 11.01
CA GLU A 138 3.45 -1.46 11.19
C GLU A 138 2.22 -0.91 11.92
N LYS A 139 1.04 -1.54 11.77
CA LYS A 139 -0.21 -1.11 12.41
C LYS A 139 -0.07 -1.04 13.94
N ARG A 140 0.76 -1.90 14.54
CA ARG A 140 1.02 -1.91 15.99
C ARG A 140 1.67 -0.63 16.52
N TYR A 141 2.36 0.12 15.66
CA TYR A 141 3.04 1.38 16.01
C TYR A 141 2.14 2.60 15.77
N GLY A 142 0.93 2.39 15.24
CA GLY A 142 -0.03 3.42 14.90
C GLY A 142 0.40 4.29 13.72
N PHE A 143 -0.27 5.42 13.55
CA PHE A 143 0.08 6.40 12.52
C PHE A 143 1.25 7.28 12.99
N PRO A 144 2.19 7.66 12.10
CA PRO A 144 2.27 7.33 10.68
C PRO A 144 2.85 5.94 10.39
N SER A 145 2.24 5.25 9.42
CA SER A 145 2.69 3.97 8.86
C SER A 145 2.11 3.78 7.46
N HIS A 146 2.76 2.96 6.63
CA HIS A 146 2.26 2.65 5.30
C HIS A 146 0.98 1.81 5.38
N ALA A 147 0.93 0.83 6.29
CA ALA A 147 -0.20 -0.07 6.43
C ALA A 147 -1.51 0.62 6.90
N LEU A 148 -1.42 1.84 7.45
CA LEU A 148 -2.57 2.67 7.83
C LEU A 148 -2.75 3.90 6.92
N ALA A 149 -1.93 4.05 5.86
CA ALA A 149 -1.89 5.28 5.07
C ALA A 149 -3.22 5.57 4.38
N MET A 150 -3.85 4.56 3.76
CA MET A 150 -5.13 4.73 3.05
C MET A 150 -6.29 5.01 4.01
N GLU A 151 -6.42 4.26 5.10
CA GLU A 151 -7.46 4.50 6.11
C GLU A 151 -7.40 5.96 6.61
N ARG A 152 -6.19 6.45 6.91
CA ARG A 152 -6.00 7.82 7.39
C ARG A 152 -6.27 8.88 6.33
N ALA A 153 -6.00 8.59 5.06
CA ALA A 153 -6.38 9.49 3.97
C ALA A 153 -7.91 9.59 3.85
N LEU A 154 -8.60 8.45 3.76
CA LEU A 154 -10.05 8.40 3.53
C LEU A 154 -10.88 8.87 4.73
N ASP A 155 -10.35 8.78 5.95
CA ASP A 155 -10.99 9.34 7.15
C ASP A 155 -10.88 10.88 7.21
N ALA A 156 -10.12 11.53 6.31
CA ALA A 156 -10.03 12.98 6.25
C ALA A 156 -11.31 13.58 5.63
N LYS A 157 -11.82 14.65 6.23
CA LYS A 157 -12.98 15.41 5.72
C LYS A 157 -12.75 16.02 4.33
N HIS A 158 -11.51 16.07 3.89
CA HIS A 158 -11.08 16.49 2.56
C HIS A 158 -11.82 15.82 1.41
N PHE A 159 -12.22 14.56 1.54
CA PHE A 159 -13.02 13.87 0.51
C PHE A 159 -14.46 14.42 0.38
N VAL A 160 -14.93 15.17 1.38
CA VAL A 160 -16.23 15.86 1.37
C VAL A 160 -16.10 17.32 0.95
N ASP A 161 -15.05 18.01 1.42
CA ASP A 161 -14.93 19.47 1.29
C ASP A 161 -13.99 19.98 0.18
N LYS A 162 -13.32 19.09 -0.55
CA LYS A 162 -12.44 19.44 -1.68
C LYS A 162 -12.89 18.82 -3.02
N PRO A 163 -12.49 19.42 -4.16
CA PRO A 163 -12.72 18.82 -5.47
C PRO A 163 -12.13 17.42 -5.58
N LYS A 164 -12.85 16.51 -6.25
CA LYS A 164 -12.42 15.11 -6.40
C LYS A 164 -11.04 14.95 -7.05
N ALA A 165 -10.74 15.80 -8.04
CA ALA A 165 -9.43 15.80 -8.70
C ALA A 165 -8.29 16.12 -7.73
N GLU A 166 -8.51 16.98 -6.74
CA GLU A 166 -7.51 17.32 -5.71
C GLU A 166 -7.25 16.12 -4.79
N VAL A 167 -8.32 15.51 -4.25
CA VAL A 167 -8.17 14.36 -3.33
C VAL A 167 -7.73 13.06 -4.01
N THR A 168 -7.88 12.95 -5.34
CA THR A 168 -7.30 11.85 -6.11
C THR A 168 -5.78 11.80 -5.94
N ALA A 169 -5.11 12.96 -5.90
CA ALA A 169 -3.66 13.03 -5.70
C ALA A 169 -3.25 12.53 -4.31
N CYS A 170 -4.08 12.74 -3.28
CA CYS A 170 -3.85 12.17 -1.95
C CYS A 170 -3.82 10.64 -2.01
N LEU A 171 -4.76 10.03 -2.74
CA LEU A 171 -4.83 8.57 -2.87
C LEU A 171 -3.63 7.99 -3.60
N GLN A 172 -3.08 8.70 -4.58
CA GLN A 172 -1.87 8.24 -5.26
C GLN A 172 -0.72 8.01 -4.25
N CYS A 173 -0.49 8.96 -3.35
CA CYS A 173 0.55 8.82 -2.32
C CYS A 173 0.20 7.80 -1.23
N HIS A 174 -1.06 7.76 -0.80
CA HIS A 174 -1.53 6.91 0.31
C HIS A 174 -1.90 5.48 -0.10
N SER A 175 -1.95 5.18 -1.40
CA SER A 175 -2.20 3.84 -1.94
C SER A 175 -1.14 2.82 -1.60
N VAL A 176 -0.01 3.21 -1.01
CA VAL A 176 0.98 2.26 -0.46
C VAL A 176 0.36 1.24 0.51
N ALA A 177 -0.75 1.59 1.17
CA ALA A 177 -1.50 0.68 2.04
C ALA A 177 -2.21 -0.46 1.30
N THR A 178 -2.60 -0.23 0.05
CA THR A 178 -3.55 -1.07 -0.71
C THR A 178 -2.91 -1.79 -1.89
N LYS A 179 -1.61 -1.57 -2.13
CA LYS A 179 -0.83 -2.26 -3.17
C LYS A 179 0.66 -2.27 -2.85
N CYS A 180 1.32 -3.37 -3.19
CA CYS A 180 2.76 -3.54 -2.94
C CYS A 180 3.67 -3.00 -4.07
N ASP A 181 3.15 -2.28 -5.06
CA ASP A 181 3.92 -1.83 -6.23
C ASP A 181 4.38 -0.35 -6.13
N SER A 182 4.36 0.23 -4.94
CA SER A 182 4.70 1.65 -4.74
C SER A 182 6.21 1.90 -4.72
N CYS A 183 7.02 0.94 -4.24
CA CYS A 183 8.47 1.07 -4.14
C CYS A 183 9.23 0.24 -5.20
N HIS A 184 8.74 -0.97 -5.50
CA HIS A 184 9.25 -1.82 -6.57
C HIS A 184 8.14 -1.97 -7.61
N THR A 185 8.16 -1.08 -8.60
CA THR A 185 6.99 -0.82 -9.43
C THR A 185 6.59 -2.00 -10.31
N ARG A 186 5.29 -2.06 -10.61
CA ARG A 186 4.73 -2.99 -11.59
C ARG A 186 5.28 -2.67 -12.99
N HIS A 187 5.49 -3.64 -13.89
CA HIS A 187 5.32 -5.09 -13.70
C HIS A 187 6.66 -5.81 -13.52
N ARG A 188 7.73 -5.05 -13.23
CA ARG A 188 9.08 -5.59 -13.06
C ARG A 188 9.35 -6.07 -11.63
N PHE A 189 8.74 -5.43 -10.63
CA PHE A 189 8.85 -5.77 -9.20
C PHE A 189 10.31 -5.93 -8.74
N SER A 190 11.15 -4.96 -9.12
CA SER A 190 12.59 -5.02 -8.87
C SER A 190 12.93 -4.63 -7.44
N ALA A 191 13.43 -5.59 -6.64
CA ALA A 191 13.96 -5.28 -5.31
C ALA A 191 15.14 -4.30 -5.36
N ALA A 192 15.91 -4.27 -6.47
CA ALA A 192 17.00 -3.32 -6.67
C ALA A 192 16.49 -1.88 -6.86
N GLU A 193 15.31 -1.72 -7.49
CA GLU A 193 14.64 -0.43 -7.65
C GLU A 193 14.18 0.13 -6.30
N ALA A 194 13.49 -0.68 -5.50
CA ALA A 194 12.98 -0.28 -4.18
C ALA A 194 14.07 0.11 -3.16
N ARG A 195 15.34 -0.28 -3.39
CA ARG A 195 16.45 0.08 -2.50
C ARG A 195 16.98 1.49 -2.74
N ARG A 196 16.60 2.09 -3.87
CA ARG A 196 17.08 3.41 -4.28
C ARG A 196 16.18 4.51 -3.72
N PRO A 197 16.74 5.69 -3.38
CA PRO A 197 15.97 6.83 -2.87
C PRO A 197 14.78 7.25 -3.76
N GLU A 198 14.90 7.13 -5.08
CA GLU A 198 13.85 7.53 -6.02
C GLU A 198 12.53 6.76 -5.83
N ALA A 199 12.59 5.56 -5.24
CA ALA A 199 11.39 4.78 -4.91
C ALA A 199 10.54 5.41 -3.80
N CYS A 200 11.10 6.31 -2.99
CA CYS A 200 10.41 6.90 -1.83
C CYS A 200 9.89 8.32 -2.12
N ILE A 201 10.68 9.11 -2.83
CA ILE A 201 10.53 10.58 -2.92
C ILE A 201 9.33 11.06 -3.75
N THR A 202 8.68 10.18 -4.51
CA THR A 202 7.39 10.52 -5.14
C THR A 202 6.35 10.91 -4.10
N CYS A 203 6.38 10.25 -2.93
CA CYS A 203 5.48 10.52 -1.81
C CYS A 203 6.18 11.29 -0.69
N HIS A 204 7.43 10.94 -0.39
CA HIS A 204 8.25 11.55 0.67
C HIS A 204 8.96 12.81 0.17
N SER A 205 8.19 13.83 -0.18
CA SER A 205 8.66 15.12 -0.68
C SER A 205 7.66 16.24 -0.41
N GLY A 206 8.05 17.45 -0.77
CA GLY A 206 7.19 18.63 -0.72
C GLY A 206 7.03 19.23 0.69
N PRO A 207 6.20 20.28 0.82
CA PRO A 207 6.09 21.07 2.03
C PRO A 207 5.77 20.32 3.33
N PRO A 208 4.88 19.29 3.36
CA PRO A 208 4.47 18.67 4.63
C PRO A 208 5.55 17.75 5.23
N HIS A 209 6.40 17.15 4.40
CA HIS A 209 7.49 16.26 4.81
C HIS A 209 8.59 16.22 3.72
N PRO A 210 9.53 17.19 3.73
CA PRO A 210 10.53 17.37 2.67
C PRO A 210 11.71 16.38 2.80
N ASP A 211 11.40 15.08 2.96
CA ASP A 211 12.39 14.04 3.21
C ASP A 211 13.35 13.86 2.01
N GLY A 212 12.81 13.90 0.78
CA GLY A 212 13.60 13.81 -0.43
C GLY A 212 14.54 14.99 -0.59
N GLU A 213 14.03 16.21 -0.44
CA GLU A 213 14.81 17.44 -0.54
C GLU A 213 15.93 17.49 0.50
N THR A 214 15.61 17.14 1.75
CA THR A 214 16.60 17.11 2.84
C THR A 214 17.65 16.01 2.64
N TYR A 215 17.26 14.81 2.22
CA TYR A 215 18.21 13.74 1.91
C TYR A 215 19.16 14.15 0.79
N PHE A 216 18.64 14.62 -0.35
CA PHE A 216 19.47 14.97 -1.50
C PHE A 216 20.36 16.20 -1.26
N ALA A 217 19.95 17.12 -0.39
CA ALA A 217 20.80 18.24 0.04
C ALA A 217 21.87 17.83 1.08
N SER A 218 21.78 16.64 1.68
CA SER A 218 22.74 16.16 2.67
C SER A 218 23.99 15.53 2.03
N ALA A 219 25.08 15.40 2.81
CA ALA A 219 26.29 14.69 2.36
C ALA A 219 26.02 13.23 1.94
N HIS A 220 25.06 12.55 2.58
CA HIS A 220 24.65 11.20 2.18
C HIS A 220 24.02 11.19 0.78
N GLY A 221 23.15 12.16 0.50
CA GLY A 221 22.50 12.30 -0.80
C GLY A 221 23.45 12.74 -1.90
N GLN A 222 24.40 13.62 -1.59
CA GLN A 222 25.45 14.03 -2.55
C GLN A 222 26.32 12.82 -2.94
N LEU A 223 26.78 12.02 -1.97
CA LEU A 223 27.51 10.78 -2.26
C LEU A 223 26.69 9.81 -3.13
N TYR A 224 25.39 9.67 -2.85
CA TYR A 224 24.51 8.85 -3.67
C TYR A 224 24.35 9.40 -5.09
N GLN A 225 24.24 10.72 -5.27
CA GLN A 225 24.15 11.31 -6.61
C GLN A 225 25.42 11.11 -7.43
N ASP A 226 26.58 11.22 -6.78
CA ASP A 226 27.89 11.07 -7.42
C ASP A 226 28.18 9.61 -7.78
N GLU A 227 27.93 8.68 -6.86
CA GLU A 227 28.40 7.29 -6.99
C GLU A 227 27.27 6.26 -7.14
N GLY A 228 26.04 6.59 -6.78
CA GLY A 228 24.94 5.63 -6.61
C GLY A 228 24.61 4.81 -7.85
N LYS A 229 24.84 5.35 -9.05
CA LYS A 229 24.69 4.62 -10.32
C LYS A 229 25.68 3.44 -10.45
N GLN A 230 26.82 3.50 -9.78
CA GLN A 230 27.88 2.48 -9.82
C GLN A 230 27.71 1.42 -8.73
N TRP A 231 26.79 1.62 -7.78
CA TRP A 231 26.57 0.68 -6.69
C TRP A 231 25.87 -0.58 -7.19
N ASP A 232 26.20 -1.72 -6.58
CA ASP A 232 25.54 -2.99 -6.88
C ASP A 232 24.21 -3.12 -6.12
N TRP A 233 23.14 -2.62 -6.75
CA TRP A 233 21.78 -2.66 -6.20
C TRP A 233 21.18 -4.06 -6.14
N SER A 234 21.85 -5.09 -6.68
CA SER A 234 21.39 -6.47 -6.51
C SER A 234 21.57 -6.96 -5.07
N LYS A 235 22.54 -6.39 -4.34
CA LYS A 235 22.86 -6.75 -2.96
C LYS A 235 21.72 -6.41 -2.00
N PRO A 236 21.43 -7.26 -1.00
CA PRO A 236 20.43 -6.97 0.00
C PRO A 236 20.83 -5.77 0.86
N LEU A 237 19.84 -5.14 1.50
CA LEU A 237 20.10 -4.11 2.53
C LEU A 237 20.71 -4.82 3.74
N SER A 238 22.03 -4.84 3.84
CA SER A 238 22.76 -5.36 5.00
C SER A 238 24.04 -4.58 5.21
N LYS A 239 24.55 -4.59 6.45
CA LYS A 239 25.74 -3.85 6.84
C LYS A 239 26.91 -4.12 5.89
N GLY A 240 27.48 -3.06 5.31
CA GLY A 240 28.66 -3.11 4.44
C GLY A 240 28.38 -3.32 2.95
N ASN A 241 27.14 -3.53 2.52
CA ASN A 241 26.83 -3.71 1.10
C ASN A 241 26.81 -2.42 0.28
N TYR A 242 26.67 -1.27 0.93
CA TYR A 242 26.54 0.04 0.32
C TYR A 242 27.54 1.02 0.93
N LYS A 243 28.10 1.90 0.11
CA LYS A 243 29.12 2.89 0.52
C LYS A 243 28.54 4.03 1.36
N GLY A 244 27.28 4.36 1.12
CA GLY A 244 26.54 5.37 1.87
C GLY A 244 25.12 4.91 2.15
N PRO A 245 24.43 5.55 3.10
CA PRO A 245 23.04 5.22 3.41
C PRO A 245 22.08 5.75 2.34
N THR A 246 21.02 4.98 2.09
CA THR A 246 19.81 5.42 1.39
C THR A 246 18.61 5.42 2.34
N CYS A 247 17.48 5.95 1.88
CA CYS A 247 16.19 5.90 2.58
C CYS A 247 15.89 4.47 3.06
N ALA A 248 15.89 3.50 2.14
CA ALA A 248 15.62 2.11 2.46
C ALA A 248 16.67 1.51 3.42
N TYR A 249 17.96 1.81 3.23
CA TYR A 249 19.01 1.28 4.12
C TYR A 249 18.85 1.73 5.57
N CYS A 250 18.51 3.01 5.78
CA CYS A 250 18.31 3.56 7.13
C CYS A 250 16.98 3.12 7.75
N HIS A 251 15.89 3.11 6.99
CA HIS A 251 14.54 2.89 7.52
C HIS A 251 14.12 1.42 7.50
N MET A 252 14.49 0.63 6.50
CA MET A 252 14.17 -0.81 6.40
C MET A 252 15.32 -1.66 6.97
N GLY A 253 15.33 -1.88 8.28
CA GLY A 253 16.37 -2.64 8.97
C GLY A 253 16.55 -4.05 8.37
N ASN A 254 17.70 -4.31 7.74
CA ASN A 254 17.96 -5.54 6.97
C ASN A 254 16.89 -5.88 5.89
N GLY A 255 16.23 -4.88 5.31
CA GLY A 255 15.16 -5.06 4.32
C GLY A 255 13.80 -5.45 4.88
N LYS A 256 13.60 -5.34 6.20
CA LYS A 256 12.29 -5.51 6.84
C LYS A 256 11.27 -4.54 6.24
N HIS A 257 10.07 -5.03 5.93
CA HIS A 257 8.97 -4.22 5.37
C HIS A 257 8.15 -3.47 6.42
N GLN A 258 8.64 -3.49 7.66
CA GLN A 258 8.17 -2.64 8.75
C GLN A 258 9.15 -1.47 8.86
N VAL A 259 8.67 -0.23 8.71
CA VAL A 259 9.52 0.97 8.84
C VAL A 259 9.17 1.88 10.02
N ALA A 260 8.06 1.60 10.72
CA ALA A 260 7.60 2.44 11.82
C ALA A 260 8.27 2.14 13.18
N ASP A 261 9.02 1.03 13.31
CA ASP A 261 9.52 0.54 14.61
C ASP A 261 10.58 1.44 15.27
N LYS A 262 11.34 2.18 14.45
CA LYS A 262 12.35 3.15 14.90
C LYS A 262 11.81 4.59 14.95
N SER A 263 10.53 4.82 14.63
CA SER A 263 9.98 6.17 14.63
C SER A 263 9.87 6.69 16.07
N MET A 264 10.59 7.77 16.37
CA MET A 264 10.50 8.46 17.66
C MET A 264 9.67 9.75 17.54
N TRP A 265 10.03 10.58 16.56
CA TRP A 265 9.42 11.90 16.34
C TRP A 265 8.30 11.92 15.31
N LYS A 266 7.98 10.78 14.67
CA LYS A 266 6.90 10.67 13.66
C LYS A 266 7.00 11.79 12.62
N PHE A 267 6.06 12.73 12.59
CA PHE A 267 6.05 13.89 11.69
C PHE A 267 6.36 15.24 12.38
N GLY A 268 6.94 15.23 13.58
CA GLY A 268 7.29 16.44 14.36
C GLY A 268 7.16 16.21 15.85
#